data_AF-A0A142W005-F1
#
_entry.id   AF-A0A142W005-F1
#
_cell.length_a   1.000
_cell.length_b   1.000
_cell.length_c   1.000
_cell.angle_alpha   90.00
_cell.angle_beta   90.00
_cell.angle_gamma   90.00
#
_symmetry.space_group_name_H-M   'P 1'
#
loop_
_entity.id
_entity.type
_entity.pdbx_description
1 polymer ?
#
loop_
_entity_poly.entity_id
_entity_poly.type
_entity_poly.pdbx_seq_one_letter_code
_entity_poly.pdbx_strand_id
1 'polypeptide(L)'
;MPDGPPTPDDLMREIAAARTVTVADYMAAANAHYYATRDPLGAAGDFTTAPEISQMFGEMVGIWIADLWTRAGGPAFHYVELGPGRGTLAADALRTAARFDCKPQGLHLVETSPALRAAQSARLPDAEHHDEIDSLPDDLPLIVIANEFFDALPVHQYVATKDGWRERIVVRGGNSITAAPDTVPADEAIPPALRDRTEGTIVETAPAAAAVIHRCSARLARQGGALLAIDYGYCGPATGDTLQAVKAHRFADPFADPGEVDLTAHVDFAALAHAARRPGTNVFGPVDQGAWLQAMGIDARLQTLVAASPARAGDLQRQRDRLVAGDQMGTLFQAMALTGAGWPQPAGFDSSGEIA
;
A
#
# COMPACT_ATOMS: atom_id res chain seq x y z
N MET A 1 26.14 10.55 14.90
CA MET A 1 25.46 9.27 15.24
C MET A 1 25.82 8.30 14.11
N PRO A 2 25.84 6.97 14.24
CA PRO A 2 26.28 6.17 13.09
C PRO A 2 25.26 6.38 11.96
N ASP A 3 25.73 7.04 10.89
CA ASP A 3 24.95 7.65 9.82
C ASP A 3 24.57 6.60 8.75
N GLY A 4 23.69 5.66 9.08
CA GLY A 4 23.15 4.69 8.13
C GLY A 4 22.03 3.81 8.70
N PRO A 5 21.20 3.18 7.85
CA PRO A 5 20.18 2.23 8.30
C PRO A 5 20.85 1.05 9.05
N PRO A 6 20.24 0.51 10.11
CA PRO A 6 20.80 -0.59 10.90
C PRO A 6 21.05 -1.81 10.00
N THR A 7 22.24 -2.40 10.04
CA THR A 7 22.60 -3.59 9.24
C THR A 7 21.80 -4.84 9.67
N PRO A 8 21.78 -5.94 8.88
CA PRO A 8 21.17 -7.20 9.34
C PRO A 8 21.77 -7.70 10.66
N ASP A 9 23.06 -7.46 10.89
CA ASP A 9 23.75 -7.79 12.14
C ASP A 9 23.37 -6.84 13.29
N ASP A 10 23.03 -5.57 13.01
CA ASP A 10 22.47 -4.65 14.01
C ASP A 10 21.04 -5.10 14.37
N LEU A 11 20.21 -5.41 13.38
CA LEU A 11 18.85 -5.90 13.56
C LEU A 11 18.83 -7.18 14.41
N MET A 12 19.70 -8.15 14.10
CA MET A 12 19.85 -9.38 14.88
C MET A 12 20.37 -9.14 16.30
N ARG A 13 21.17 -8.09 16.52
CA ARG A 13 21.62 -7.68 17.85
C ARG A 13 20.54 -6.98 18.64
N GLU A 14 19.75 -6.11 18.02
CA GLU A 14 18.60 -5.45 18.63
C GLU A 14 17.54 -6.47 19.03
N ILE A 15 17.24 -7.44 18.14
CA ILE A 15 16.33 -8.54 18.46
C ILE A 15 16.84 -9.37 19.64
N ALA A 16 18.15 -9.62 19.70
CA ALA A 16 18.76 -10.37 20.80
C ALA A 16 18.84 -9.57 22.12
N ALA A 17 18.88 -8.24 22.06
CA ALA A 17 18.96 -7.36 23.22
C ALA A 17 17.59 -6.98 23.78
N ALA A 18 16.55 -6.98 22.94
CA ALA A 18 15.18 -6.72 23.33
C ALA A 18 14.62 -7.86 24.19
N ARG A 19 13.80 -7.50 25.19
CA ARG A 19 13.10 -8.50 26.01
C ARG A 19 12.04 -9.27 25.22
N THR A 20 11.37 -8.56 24.30
CA THR A 20 10.31 -9.08 23.44
C THR A 20 10.37 -8.28 22.14
N VAL A 21 10.28 -8.96 21.00
CA VAL A 21 10.18 -8.35 19.67
C VAL A 21 8.93 -8.92 19.03
N THR A 22 7.93 -8.08 18.74
CA THR A 22 6.74 -8.54 18.03
C THR A 22 7.06 -8.79 16.55
N VAL A 23 6.19 -9.51 15.85
CA VAL A 23 6.29 -9.62 14.38
C VAL A 23 6.25 -8.22 13.73
N ALA A 24 5.48 -7.29 14.28
CA ALA A 24 5.42 -5.91 13.80
C ALA A 24 6.76 -5.18 13.94
N ASP A 25 7.39 -5.26 15.12
CA ASP A 25 8.70 -4.63 15.38
C ASP A 25 9.77 -5.18 14.40
N TYR A 26 9.76 -6.51 14.20
CA TYR A 26 10.64 -7.17 13.27
C TYR A 26 10.42 -6.70 11.83
N MET A 27 9.16 -6.72 11.36
CA MET A 27 8.79 -6.29 10.01
C MET A 27 9.18 -4.84 9.76
N ALA A 28 8.92 -3.94 10.71
CA ALA A 28 9.29 -2.53 10.64
C ALA A 28 10.79 -2.34 10.41
N ALA A 29 11.61 -3.00 11.24
CA ALA A 29 13.04 -2.81 11.22
C ALA A 29 13.71 -3.54 10.02
N ALA A 30 13.20 -4.71 9.63
CA ALA A 30 13.64 -5.41 8.42
C ALA A 30 13.34 -4.60 7.15
N ASN A 31 12.09 -4.11 6.98
CA ASN A 31 11.72 -3.30 5.83
C ASN A 31 12.48 -1.98 5.80
N ALA A 32 12.68 -1.32 6.95
CA ALA A 32 13.47 -0.10 7.01
C ALA A 32 14.91 -0.31 6.50
N HIS A 33 15.54 -1.43 6.82
CA HIS A 33 16.84 -1.79 6.24
C HIS A 33 16.75 -2.07 4.74
N TYR A 34 15.80 -2.92 4.35
CA TYR A 34 15.61 -3.38 2.98
C TYR A 34 15.45 -2.21 2.01
N TYR A 35 14.49 -1.32 2.26
CA TYR A 35 14.19 -0.17 1.40
C TYR A 35 15.27 0.93 1.44
N ALA A 36 16.08 1.00 2.50
CA ALA A 36 17.16 1.98 2.60
C ALA A 36 18.45 1.58 1.86
N THR A 37 18.63 0.28 1.57
CA THR A 37 19.92 -0.25 1.07
C THR A 37 19.91 -0.67 -0.40
N ARG A 38 18.75 -0.78 -1.05
CA ARG A 38 18.65 -1.23 -2.45
C ARG A 38 17.47 -0.59 -3.19
N ASP A 39 17.45 -0.72 -4.52
CA ASP A 39 16.26 -0.49 -5.36
C ASP A 39 15.60 -1.85 -5.63
N PRO A 40 14.50 -2.20 -4.93
CA PRO A 40 13.91 -3.54 -5.01
C PRO A 40 12.97 -3.71 -6.22
N LEU A 41 12.77 -2.69 -7.05
CA LEU A 41 11.65 -2.64 -8.00
C LEU A 41 12.05 -3.01 -9.44
N GLY A 42 11.22 -3.84 -10.07
CA GLY A 42 11.24 -4.15 -11.50
C GLY A 42 11.92 -5.49 -11.84
N ALA A 43 12.15 -5.74 -13.13
CA ALA A 43 12.65 -7.04 -13.62
C ALA A 43 14.07 -7.41 -13.17
N ALA A 44 14.84 -6.44 -12.66
CA ALA A 44 16.15 -6.66 -12.05
C ALA A 44 16.12 -6.55 -10.51
N GLY A 45 14.96 -6.23 -9.94
CA GLY A 45 14.71 -6.15 -8.50
C GLY A 45 14.09 -7.44 -7.96
N ASP A 46 13.50 -7.36 -6.76
CA ASP A 46 12.93 -8.51 -6.05
C ASP A 46 11.45 -8.73 -6.37
N PHE A 47 10.69 -7.69 -6.73
CA PHE A 47 9.28 -7.79 -7.14
C PHE A 47 8.90 -6.80 -8.24
N THR A 48 7.74 -7.01 -8.87
CA THR A 48 7.20 -6.16 -9.94
C THR A 48 5.82 -5.64 -9.55
N THR A 49 5.72 -4.33 -9.34
CA THR A 49 4.49 -3.62 -8.98
C THR A 49 3.63 -3.28 -10.20
N ALA A 50 2.36 -2.93 -9.99
CA ALA A 50 1.44 -2.57 -11.07
C ALA A 50 1.96 -1.47 -12.03
N PRO A 51 2.59 -0.37 -11.53
CA PRO A 51 3.17 0.66 -12.39
C PRO A 51 4.34 0.17 -13.27
N GLU A 52 5.11 -0.81 -12.81
CA GLU A 52 6.25 -1.37 -13.55
C GLU A 52 5.81 -2.41 -14.60
N ILE A 53 4.62 -3.00 -14.44
CA ILE A 53 4.03 -3.94 -15.41
C ILE A 53 3.58 -3.20 -16.67
N SER A 54 2.90 -2.07 -16.53
CA SER A 54 2.29 -1.36 -17.65
C SER A 54 2.00 0.11 -17.37
N GLN A 55 2.33 0.96 -18.35
CA GLN A 55 1.91 2.37 -18.38
C GLN A 55 0.39 2.53 -18.28
N MET A 56 -0.39 1.52 -18.72
CA MET A 56 -1.84 1.58 -18.67
C MET A 56 -2.36 1.74 -17.23
N PHE A 57 -1.66 1.19 -16.23
CA PHE A 57 -2.05 1.35 -14.84
C PHE A 57 -1.98 2.81 -14.39
N GLY A 58 -0.81 3.45 -14.58
CA GLY A 58 -0.65 4.87 -14.25
C GLY A 58 -1.54 5.79 -15.07
N GLU A 59 -1.82 5.44 -16.33
CA GLU A 59 -2.79 6.16 -17.16
C GLU A 59 -4.22 6.07 -16.60
N MET A 60 -4.66 4.92 -16.08
CA MET A 60 -5.99 4.79 -15.44
C MET A 60 -6.08 5.62 -14.17
N VAL A 61 -5.02 5.64 -13.35
CA VAL A 61 -4.95 6.52 -12.17
C VAL A 61 -5.00 7.99 -12.59
N GLY A 62 -4.27 8.39 -13.63
CA GLY A 62 -4.33 9.76 -14.18
C GLY A 62 -5.71 10.15 -14.70
N ILE A 63 -6.43 9.23 -15.35
CA ILE A 63 -7.82 9.44 -15.78
C ILE A 63 -8.75 9.59 -14.57
N TRP A 64 -8.57 8.76 -13.53
CA TRP A 64 -9.35 8.85 -12.30
C TRP A 64 -9.17 10.21 -11.61
N ILE A 65 -7.93 10.70 -11.54
CA ILE A 65 -7.62 12.04 -11.01
C ILE A 65 -8.32 13.12 -11.83
N ALA A 66 -8.17 13.09 -13.16
CA ALA A 66 -8.72 14.12 -14.04
C ALA A 66 -10.26 14.15 -14.03
N ASP A 67 -10.91 12.98 -14.03
CA ASP A 67 -12.37 12.87 -13.94
C ASP A 67 -12.90 13.44 -12.62
N LEU A 68 -12.32 13.00 -11.49
CA LEU A 68 -12.72 13.46 -10.17
C LEU A 68 -12.52 14.97 -10.02
N TRP A 69 -11.35 15.47 -10.42
CA TRP A 69 -11.01 16.90 -10.38
C TRP A 69 -11.97 17.74 -11.24
N THR A 70 -12.28 17.28 -12.45
CA THR A 70 -13.20 17.98 -13.36
C THR A 70 -14.60 18.07 -12.73
N ARG A 71 -15.11 16.96 -12.19
CA ARG A 71 -16.43 16.91 -11.53
C ARG A 71 -16.47 17.68 -10.21
N ALA A 72 -15.32 17.89 -9.56
CA ALA A 72 -15.18 18.76 -8.39
C ALA A 72 -15.12 20.26 -8.75
N GLY A 73 -15.20 20.62 -10.04
CA GLY A 73 -15.17 22.02 -10.50
C GLY A 73 -13.76 22.55 -10.76
N GLY A 74 -12.76 21.68 -10.88
CA GLY A 74 -11.39 22.04 -11.21
C GLY A 74 -10.64 22.86 -10.15
N PRO A 75 -10.71 22.53 -8.84
CA PRO A 75 -10.01 23.29 -7.82
C PRO A 75 -8.48 23.17 -7.96
N ALA A 76 -7.75 24.17 -7.49
CA ALA A 76 -6.32 23.98 -7.22
C ALA A 76 -6.14 22.86 -6.18
N PHE A 77 -5.13 22.00 -6.36
CA PHE A 77 -4.90 20.84 -5.49
C PHE A 77 -3.41 20.49 -5.43
N HIS A 78 -3.04 19.72 -4.41
CA HIS A 78 -1.73 19.06 -4.31
C HIS A 78 -1.87 17.58 -4.69
N TYR A 79 -0.95 17.09 -5.52
CA TYR A 79 -0.78 15.66 -5.71
C TYR A 79 0.12 15.12 -4.60
N VAL A 80 -0.32 14.03 -3.97
CA VAL A 80 0.43 13.34 -2.93
C VAL A 80 0.54 11.86 -3.30
N GLU A 81 1.72 11.27 -3.18
CA GLU A 81 1.90 9.82 -3.29
C GLU A 81 2.61 9.26 -2.06
N LEU A 82 2.02 8.23 -1.44
CA LEU A 82 2.59 7.51 -0.31
C LEU A 82 3.39 6.32 -0.85
N GLY A 83 4.68 6.24 -0.51
CA GLY A 83 5.58 5.20 -1.01
C GLY A 83 5.65 5.14 -2.55
N PRO A 84 6.17 6.18 -3.23
CA PRO A 84 6.11 6.28 -4.69
C PRO A 84 6.99 5.26 -5.44
N GLY A 85 7.80 4.48 -4.72
CA GLY A 85 8.83 3.63 -5.31
C GLY A 85 9.77 4.45 -6.19
N ARG A 86 9.78 4.20 -7.50
CA ARG A 86 10.62 4.94 -8.46
C ARG A 86 9.97 6.23 -9.00
N GLY A 87 8.79 6.59 -8.52
CA GLY A 87 7.97 7.69 -9.05
C GLY A 87 7.37 7.41 -10.43
N THR A 88 7.33 6.14 -10.85
CA THR A 88 6.78 5.72 -12.15
C THR A 88 5.27 6.01 -12.23
N LEU A 89 4.53 5.72 -11.16
CA LEU A 89 3.09 5.96 -11.09
C LEU A 89 2.76 7.45 -11.17
N ALA A 90 3.33 8.30 -10.32
CA ALA A 90 3.21 9.76 -10.44
C ALA A 90 3.52 10.26 -11.85
N ALA A 91 4.62 9.82 -12.46
CA ALA A 91 5.02 10.28 -13.79
C ALA A 91 3.95 9.96 -14.85
N ASP A 92 3.42 8.73 -14.87
CA ASP A 92 2.39 8.32 -15.83
C ASP A 92 1.02 8.94 -15.54
N ALA A 93 0.62 9.02 -14.27
CA ALA A 93 -0.64 9.61 -13.84
C ALA A 93 -0.69 11.10 -14.15
N LEU A 94 0.34 11.87 -13.78
CA LEU A 94 0.40 13.32 -14.01
C LEU A 94 0.55 13.66 -15.49
N ARG A 95 1.33 12.88 -16.25
CA ARG A 95 1.38 13.00 -17.72
C ARG A 95 0.01 12.82 -18.37
N THR A 96 -0.79 11.91 -17.83
CA THR A 96 -2.13 11.62 -18.35
C THR A 96 -3.15 12.67 -17.94
N ALA A 97 -3.17 13.06 -16.67
CA ALA A 97 -4.04 14.09 -16.13
C ALA A 97 -3.83 15.45 -16.84
N ALA A 98 -2.57 15.79 -17.16
CA ALA A 98 -2.22 17.03 -17.87
C ALA A 98 -2.87 17.15 -19.26
N ARG A 99 -3.32 16.05 -19.88
CA ARG A 99 -4.06 16.07 -21.16
C ARG A 99 -5.48 16.63 -21.03
N PHE A 100 -5.98 16.75 -19.80
CA PHE A 100 -7.28 17.32 -19.44
C PHE A 100 -7.12 18.66 -18.72
N ASP A 101 -5.96 19.32 -18.86
CA ASP A 101 -5.59 20.53 -18.12
C ASP A 101 -5.62 20.39 -16.59
N CYS A 102 -5.71 19.15 -16.09
CA CYS A 102 -5.61 18.82 -14.66
C CYS A 102 -4.13 18.77 -14.26
N LYS A 103 -3.68 19.80 -13.55
CA LYS A 103 -2.30 19.92 -13.06
C LYS A 103 -2.28 20.31 -11.59
N PRO A 104 -1.51 19.61 -10.74
CA PRO A 104 -1.37 19.99 -9.34
C PRO A 104 -0.57 21.29 -9.21
N GLN A 105 -0.82 22.04 -8.13
CA GLN A 105 0.00 23.19 -7.72
C GLN A 105 1.28 22.77 -7.00
N GLY A 106 1.30 21.57 -6.43
CA GLY A 106 2.49 20.97 -5.81
C GLY A 106 2.46 19.45 -5.88
N LEU A 107 3.66 18.87 -5.99
CA LEU A 107 3.91 17.43 -6.05
C LEU A 107 4.64 17.02 -4.77
N HIS A 108 3.98 16.25 -3.93
CA HIS A 108 4.51 15.85 -2.62
C HIS A 108 4.60 14.32 -2.53
N LEU A 109 5.76 13.81 -2.14
CA LEU A 109 6.05 12.39 -2.06
C LEU A 109 6.37 12.03 -0.61
N VAL A 110 5.61 11.12 -0.01
CA VAL A 110 5.88 10.62 1.35
C VAL A 110 6.74 9.36 1.22
N GLU A 111 8.04 9.52 1.47
CA GLU A 111 9.08 8.50 1.24
C GLU A 111 10.18 8.70 2.26
N THR A 112 10.68 7.65 2.90
CA THR A 112 11.77 7.76 3.90
C THR A 112 13.11 7.26 3.38
N SER A 113 13.13 6.46 2.30
CA SER A 113 14.35 5.91 1.70
C SER A 113 15.14 6.98 0.94
N PRO A 114 16.39 7.28 1.35
CA PRO A 114 17.23 8.25 0.63
C PRO A 114 17.53 7.83 -0.82
N ALA A 115 17.65 6.53 -1.07
CA ALA A 115 17.91 5.99 -2.40
C ALA A 115 16.71 6.21 -3.34
N LEU A 116 15.49 5.93 -2.86
CA LEU A 116 14.27 6.16 -3.62
C LEU A 116 14.01 7.65 -3.82
N ARG A 117 14.21 8.50 -2.80
CA ARG A 117 14.12 9.96 -2.96
C ARG A 117 15.04 10.48 -4.06
N ALA A 118 16.27 9.99 -4.16
CA ALA A 118 17.19 10.38 -5.22
C ALA A 118 16.68 9.98 -6.62
N ALA A 119 16.14 8.76 -6.77
CA ALA A 119 15.54 8.28 -8.01
C ALA A 119 14.27 9.08 -8.39
N GLN A 120 13.43 9.39 -7.39
CA GLN A 120 12.22 10.18 -7.52
C GLN A 120 12.54 11.62 -7.94
N SER A 121 13.47 12.31 -7.29
CA SER A 121 13.93 13.65 -7.69
C SER A 121 14.51 13.69 -9.10
N ALA A 122 15.19 12.63 -9.54
CA ALA A 122 15.71 12.56 -10.91
C ALA A 122 14.58 12.44 -11.95
N ARG A 123 13.49 11.74 -11.63
CA ARG A 123 12.33 11.55 -12.50
C ARG A 123 11.32 12.70 -12.44
N LEU A 124 11.15 13.27 -11.24
CA LEU A 124 10.17 14.29 -10.88
C LEU A 124 10.88 15.45 -10.18
N PRO A 125 11.55 16.34 -10.93
CA PRO A 125 12.40 17.39 -10.34
C PRO A 125 11.67 18.39 -9.44
N ASP A 126 10.37 18.57 -9.66
CA ASP A 126 9.53 19.50 -8.90
C ASP A 126 8.92 18.85 -7.63
N ALA A 127 9.28 17.59 -7.33
CA ALA A 127 8.75 16.87 -6.18
C ALA A 127 9.40 17.32 -4.86
N GLU A 128 8.56 17.60 -3.87
CA GLU A 128 8.95 17.79 -2.48
C GLU A 128 8.78 16.49 -1.69
N HIS A 129 9.80 16.07 -0.96
CA HIS A 129 9.75 14.84 -0.16
C HIS A 129 9.39 15.12 1.29
N HIS A 130 8.56 14.26 1.85
CA HIS A 130 8.01 14.33 3.19
C HIS A 130 8.31 13.02 3.93
N ASP A 131 8.61 13.12 5.23
CA ASP A 131 8.83 11.92 6.07
C ASP A 131 7.51 11.30 6.51
N GLU A 132 6.45 12.12 6.67
CA GLU A 132 5.14 11.68 7.12
C GLU A 132 4.00 12.55 6.58
N ILE A 133 2.76 12.08 6.70
CA ILE A 133 1.55 12.77 6.21
C ILE A 133 1.34 14.13 6.90
N ASP A 134 1.83 14.30 8.12
CA ASP A 134 1.59 15.51 8.91
C ASP A 134 2.42 16.71 8.42
N SER A 135 3.51 16.49 7.69
CA SER A 135 4.32 17.57 7.10
C SER A 135 3.77 18.10 5.77
N LEU A 136 2.76 17.44 5.18
CA LEU A 136 2.14 17.87 3.91
C LEU A 136 1.46 19.25 4.05
N PRO A 137 1.39 20.05 2.97
CA PRO A 137 0.73 21.36 2.97
C PRO A 137 -0.79 21.29 3.23
N ASP A 138 -1.33 22.29 3.92
CA ASP A 138 -2.73 22.34 4.37
C ASP A 138 -3.58 23.46 3.75
N ASP A 139 -3.06 24.14 2.73
CA ASP A 139 -3.68 25.29 2.05
C ASP A 139 -4.58 24.89 0.87
N LEU A 140 -4.39 23.71 0.28
CA LEU A 140 -5.20 23.19 -0.83
C LEU A 140 -5.70 21.74 -0.58
N PRO A 141 -6.78 21.31 -1.24
CA PRO A 141 -7.19 19.90 -1.29
C PRO A 141 -6.04 18.96 -1.71
N LEU A 142 -6.04 17.75 -1.14
CA LEU A 142 -5.05 16.71 -1.49
C LEU A 142 -5.68 15.66 -2.39
N ILE A 143 -5.00 15.29 -3.48
CA ILE A 143 -5.28 14.04 -4.20
C ILE A 143 -4.16 13.07 -3.87
N VAL A 144 -4.47 12.13 -2.96
CA VAL A 144 -3.52 11.18 -2.38
C VAL A 144 -3.61 9.85 -3.12
N ILE A 145 -2.47 9.30 -3.55
CA ILE A 145 -2.36 7.97 -4.13
C ILE A 145 -1.51 7.10 -3.20
N ALA A 146 -1.97 5.88 -2.93
CA ALA A 146 -1.21 4.88 -2.19
C ALA A 146 -1.35 3.54 -2.93
N ASN A 147 -0.30 3.10 -3.62
CA ASN A 147 -0.27 1.85 -4.35
C ASN A 147 0.78 0.93 -3.73
N GLU A 148 0.39 -0.26 -3.27
CA GLU A 148 1.32 -1.22 -2.64
C GLU A 148 2.14 -0.51 -1.53
N PHE A 149 1.41 0.18 -0.65
CA PHE A 149 1.98 0.96 0.44
C PHE A 149 1.58 0.38 1.80
N PHE A 150 0.34 -0.11 1.91
CA PHE A 150 -0.19 -0.57 3.19
C PHE A 150 0.25 -2.00 3.52
N ASP A 151 0.52 -2.82 2.50
CA ASP A 151 1.08 -4.17 2.63
C ASP A 151 2.47 -4.21 3.29
N ALA A 152 3.28 -3.18 3.05
CA ALA A 152 4.63 -3.03 3.59
C ALA A 152 4.64 -2.47 5.02
N LEU A 153 3.48 -2.08 5.57
CA LEU A 153 3.38 -1.57 6.93
C LEU A 153 3.33 -2.70 7.97
N PRO A 154 3.92 -2.48 9.16
CA PRO A 154 4.01 -3.51 10.19
C PRO A 154 2.68 -4.12 10.62
N VAL A 155 2.62 -5.46 10.65
CA VAL A 155 1.49 -6.23 11.18
C VAL A 155 1.84 -6.96 12.47
N HIS A 156 0.92 -6.88 13.44
CA HIS A 156 0.95 -7.76 14.61
C HIS A 156 0.28 -9.08 14.24
N GLN A 157 0.84 -10.18 14.71
CA GLN A 157 0.24 -11.50 14.57
C GLN A 157 -0.11 -12.05 15.95
N TYR A 158 -1.30 -12.63 16.06
CA TYR A 158 -1.77 -13.31 17.26
C TYR A 158 -2.13 -14.74 16.91
N VAL A 159 -1.89 -15.67 17.84
CA VAL A 159 -2.17 -17.10 17.66
C VAL A 159 -3.02 -17.62 18.81
N ALA A 160 -4.06 -18.38 18.45
CA ALA A 160 -4.90 -19.09 19.41
C ALA A 160 -4.11 -20.26 19.99
N THR A 161 -3.99 -20.31 21.33
CA THR A 161 -3.36 -21.42 22.05
C THR A 161 -4.40 -22.12 22.94
N LYS A 162 -4.06 -23.27 23.52
CA LYS A 162 -4.88 -23.93 24.54
C LYS A 162 -5.23 -23.04 25.75
N ASP A 163 -4.40 -22.01 26.03
CA ASP A 163 -4.52 -21.12 27.19
C ASP A 163 -5.01 -19.70 26.78
N GLY A 164 -5.70 -19.59 25.63
CA GLY A 164 -6.18 -18.33 25.06
C GLY A 164 -5.26 -17.75 23.99
N TRP A 165 -5.50 -16.51 23.59
CA TRP A 165 -4.72 -15.85 22.54
C TRP A 165 -3.38 -15.33 23.06
N ARG A 166 -2.33 -15.45 22.23
CA ARG A 166 -1.00 -14.90 22.48
C ARG A 166 -0.53 -14.13 21.27
N GLU A 167 0.18 -13.03 21.50
CA GLU A 167 0.90 -12.35 20.42
C GLU A 167 2.07 -13.22 19.96
N ARG A 168 2.36 -13.25 18.66
CA ARG A 168 3.54 -13.89 18.10
C ARG A 168 4.72 -12.93 18.20
N ILE A 169 5.81 -13.43 18.76
CA ILE A 169 7.05 -12.70 18.95
C ILE A 169 8.18 -13.41 18.20
N VAL A 170 9.15 -12.64 17.74
CA VAL A 170 10.35 -13.16 17.08
C VAL A 170 11.35 -13.57 18.13
N VAL A 171 11.67 -14.87 18.15
CA VAL A 171 12.60 -15.48 19.10
C VAL A 171 13.83 -16.01 18.37
N ARG A 172 14.98 -15.93 19.04
CA ARG A 172 16.24 -16.44 18.52
C ARG A 172 16.50 -17.87 18.97
N GLY A 173 16.77 -18.76 18.03
CA GLY A 173 17.25 -20.12 18.25
C GLY A 173 18.64 -20.31 17.63
N GLY A 174 19.70 -20.19 18.43
CA GLY A 174 21.07 -20.26 17.90
C GLY A 174 21.38 -19.14 16.91
N ASN A 175 21.53 -19.48 15.63
CA ASN A 175 21.78 -18.53 14.54
C ASN A 175 20.54 -18.19 13.70
N SER A 176 19.38 -18.77 13.98
CA SER A 176 18.13 -18.48 13.27
C SER A 176 17.15 -17.72 14.16
N ILE A 177 16.21 -17.03 13.54
CA ILE A 177 15.03 -16.46 14.22
C ILE A 177 13.76 -17.19 13.74
N THR A 178 12.71 -17.14 14.54
CA THR A 178 11.39 -17.70 14.21
C THR A 178 10.31 -17.00 15.01
N ALA A 179 9.05 -17.06 14.56
CA ALA A 179 7.93 -16.53 15.32
C ALA A 179 7.31 -17.59 16.24
N ALA A 180 7.18 -17.29 17.53
CA ALA A 180 6.60 -18.15 18.55
C ALA A 180 5.55 -17.39 19.39
N PRO A 181 4.58 -18.08 20.02
CA PRO A 181 3.65 -17.43 20.94
C PRO A 181 4.39 -16.84 22.14
N ASP A 182 4.06 -15.59 22.51
CA ASP A 182 4.49 -14.99 23.76
C ASP A 182 3.76 -15.62 24.96
N THR A 183 4.24 -15.30 26.15
CA THR A 183 3.67 -15.73 27.44
C THR A 183 2.54 -14.84 27.93
N VAL A 184 2.45 -13.60 27.43
CA VAL A 184 1.44 -12.62 27.83
C VAL A 184 0.10 -12.86 27.11
N PRO A 185 -1.04 -12.96 27.83
CA PRO A 185 -2.35 -13.05 27.21
C PRO A 185 -2.68 -11.84 26.32
N ALA A 186 -3.29 -12.09 25.16
CA ALA A 186 -3.58 -11.08 24.15
C ALA A 186 -5.05 -11.09 23.67
N ASP A 187 -5.95 -11.73 24.40
CA ASP A 187 -7.36 -11.92 24.03
C ASP A 187 -8.11 -10.59 23.78
N GLU A 188 -7.70 -9.51 24.46
CA GLU A 188 -8.28 -8.17 24.27
C GLU A 188 -7.91 -7.54 22.93
N ALA A 189 -6.76 -7.89 22.35
CA ALA A 189 -6.31 -7.40 21.04
C ALA A 189 -7.07 -8.06 19.88
N ILE A 190 -7.78 -9.16 20.14
CA ILE A 190 -8.50 -9.91 19.11
C ILE A 190 -9.89 -9.32 18.91
N PRO A 191 -10.29 -9.02 17.66
CA PRO A 191 -11.65 -8.63 17.33
C PRO A 191 -12.66 -9.64 17.89
N PRO A 192 -13.75 -9.21 18.56
CA PRO A 192 -14.71 -10.13 19.18
C PRO A 192 -15.23 -11.23 18.25
N ALA A 193 -15.43 -10.91 16.96
CA ALA A 193 -15.88 -11.87 15.94
C ALA A 193 -14.89 -13.00 15.62
N LEU A 194 -13.63 -12.87 16.04
CA LEU A 194 -12.53 -13.79 15.78
C LEU A 194 -12.00 -14.49 17.04
N ARG A 195 -12.57 -14.23 18.23
CA ARG A 195 -12.05 -14.80 19.49
C ARG A 195 -12.28 -16.31 19.62
N ASP A 196 -13.44 -16.78 19.15
CA ASP A 196 -13.81 -18.19 19.20
C ASP A 196 -13.24 -18.94 17.99
N ARG A 197 -11.98 -19.35 18.11
CA ARG A 197 -11.23 -20.08 17.07
C ARG A 197 -10.44 -21.25 17.67
N THR A 198 -10.06 -22.18 16.81
CA THR A 198 -9.30 -23.37 17.18
C THR A 198 -7.83 -23.06 17.41
N GLU A 199 -7.16 -23.87 18.23
CA GLU A 199 -5.71 -23.78 18.45
C GLU A 199 -4.94 -23.72 17.11
N GLY A 200 -3.94 -22.84 17.03
CA GLY A 200 -3.14 -22.59 15.84
C GLY A 200 -3.75 -21.58 14.86
N THR A 201 -4.99 -21.11 15.05
CA THR A 201 -5.54 -20.01 14.23
C THR A 201 -4.73 -18.73 14.44
N ILE A 202 -4.41 -18.04 13.34
CA ILE A 202 -3.70 -16.77 13.34
C ILE A 202 -4.66 -15.63 12.98
N VAL A 203 -4.51 -14.50 13.68
CA VAL A 203 -5.18 -13.23 13.39
C VAL A 203 -4.11 -12.15 13.25
N GLU A 204 -4.24 -11.34 12.22
CA GLU A 204 -3.36 -10.20 11.96
C GLU A 204 -4.08 -8.88 12.23
N THR A 205 -3.37 -7.91 12.79
CA THR A 205 -3.85 -6.53 12.90
C THR A 205 -2.75 -5.56 12.47
N ALA A 206 -3.13 -4.42 11.88
CA ALA A 206 -2.19 -3.43 11.35
C ALA A 206 -2.45 -2.03 11.93
N PRO A 207 -2.13 -1.77 13.21
CA PRO A 207 -2.32 -0.45 13.84
C PRO A 207 -1.59 0.68 13.10
N ALA A 208 -0.43 0.40 12.51
CA ALA A 208 0.33 1.36 11.71
C ALA A 208 -0.47 1.81 10.46
N ALA A 209 -1.02 0.85 9.71
CA ALA A 209 -1.88 1.12 8.55
C ALA A 209 -3.14 1.90 8.93
N ALA A 210 -3.79 1.51 10.03
CA ALA A 210 -4.94 2.21 10.59
C ALA A 210 -4.61 3.67 10.98
N ALA A 211 -3.45 3.92 11.57
CA ALA A 211 -3.01 5.27 11.93
C ALA A 211 -2.76 6.14 10.69
N VAL A 212 -2.12 5.61 9.64
CA VAL A 212 -1.87 6.32 8.39
C VAL A 212 -3.20 6.71 7.72
N ILE A 213 -4.11 5.77 7.50
CA ILE A 213 -5.39 6.07 6.82
C ILE A 213 -6.24 7.03 7.66
N HIS A 214 -6.17 6.94 9.00
CA HIS A 214 -6.84 7.88 9.89
C HIS A 214 -6.31 9.31 9.72
N ARG A 215 -4.98 9.49 9.63
CA ARG A 215 -4.35 10.80 9.35
C ARG A 215 -4.76 11.31 7.96
N CYS A 216 -4.68 10.49 6.92
CA CYS A 216 -5.16 10.87 5.58
C CYS A 216 -6.62 11.33 5.59
N SER A 217 -7.51 10.56 6.24
CA SER A 217 -8.91 10.93 6.40
C SER A 217 -9.09 12.26 7.15
N ALA A 218 -8.28 12.52 8.19
CA ALA A 218 -8.26 13.79 8.90
C ALA A 218 -7.91 14.98 7.97
N ARG A 219 -6.91 14.80 7.09
CA ARG A 219 -6.53 15.80 6.09
C ARG A 219 -7.70 16.08 5.14
N LEU A 220 -8.27 15.04 4.55
CA LEU A 220 -9.39 15.17 3.61
C LEU A 220 -10.62 15.83 4.24
N ALA A 221 -10.94 15.52 5.50
CA ALA A 221 -12.03 16.16 6.23
C ALA A 221 -11.82 17.68 6.40
N ARG A 222 -10.57 18.11 6.57
CA ARG A 222 -10.21 19.50 6.87
C ARG A 222 -10.11 20.37 5.63
N GLN A 223 -9.41 19.88 4.59
CA GLN A 223 -9.05 20.68 3.41
C GLN A 223 -9.64 20.14 2.09
N GLY A 224 -10.45 19.08 2.16
CA GLY A 224 -11.02 18.43 0.98
C GLY A 224 -10.00 17.56 0.23
N GLY A 225 -10.46 17.01 -0.88
CA GLY A 225 -9.66 16.16 -1.77
C GLY A 225 -10.14 14.73 -1.79
N ALA A 226 -9.27 13.82 -2.23
CA ALA A 226 -9.55 12.40 -2.28
C ALA A 226 -8.31 11.57 -2.07
N LEU A 227 -8.51 10.29 -1.75
CA LEU A 227 -7.47 9.28 -1.67
C LEU A 227 -7.88 8.06 -2.49
N LEU A 228 -6.93 7.48 -3.20
CA LEU A 228 -7.05 6.16 -3.84
C LEU A 228 -5.98 5.24 -3.24
N ALA A 229 -6.42 4.17 -2.58
CA ALA A 229 -5.57 3.10 -2.09
C ALA A 229 -5.77 1.86 -2.97
N ILE A 230 -4.68 1.28 -3.49
CA ILE A 230 -4.69 0.03 -4.25
C ILE A 230 -3.64 -0.88 -3.63
N ASP A 231 -4.08 -2.05 -3.19
CA ASP A 231 -3.20 -2.99 -2.51
C ASP A 231 -3.78 -4.41 -2.59
N TYR A 232 -2.97 -5.44 -2.36
CA TYR A 232 -3.47 -6.80 -2.29
C TYR A 232 -3.94 -7.13 -0.88
N GLY A 233 -5.12 -7.74 -0.80
CA GLY A 233 -5.80 -7.80 0.47
C GLY A 233 -7.15 -8.49 0.42
N TYR A 234 -7.93 -8.23 1.45
CA TYR A 234 -9.25 -8.81 1.66
C TYR A 234 -10.17 -7.80 2.39
N CYS A 235 -11.46 -8.14 2.46
CA CYS A 235 -12.46 -7.35 3.17
C CYS A 235 -13.23 -8.22 4.18
N GLY A 236 -13.22 -7.81 5.45
CA GLY A 236 -13.96 -8.43 6.54
C GLY A 236 -13.05 -9.20 7.49
N PRO A 237 -13.52 -9.56 8.71
CA PRO A 237 -12.68 -10.22 9.68
C PRO A 237 -12.21 -11.57 9.12
N ALA A 238 -10.92 -11.69 8.85
CA ALA A 238 -10.29 -12.89 8.32
C ALA A 238 -9.31 -13.50 9.34
N THR A 239 -9.00 -14.77 9.13
CA THR A 239 -7.96 -15.48 9.88
C THR A 239 -6.98 -16.07 8.88
N GLY A 240 -5.69 -16.07 9.22
CA GLY A 240 -4.64 -16.56 8.34
C GLY A 240 -3.31 -15.93 8.67
N ASP A 241 -2.26 -16.59 8.24
CA ASP A 241 -0.90 -16.03 8.20
C ASP A 241 -0.72 -15.46 6.79
N THR A 242 -0.67 -14.15 6.67
CA THR A 242 -0.46 -13.47 5.38
C THR A 242 0.91 -12.81 5.30
N LEU A 243 1.70 -12.85 6.38
CA LEU A 243 3.09 -12.42 6.37
C LEU A 243 3.87 -13.24 5.33
N GLN A 244 4.36 -12.55 4.31
CA GLN A 244 5.08 -13.13 3.20
C GLN A 244 6.41 -12.43 3.03
N ALA A 245 7.37 -13.17 2.48
CA ALA A 245 8.64 -12.62 2.06
C ALA A 245 8.89 -12.93 0.60
N VAL A 246 9.41 -11.96 -0.14
CA VAL A 246 9.81 -12.13 -1.53
C VAL A 246 11.28 -11.78 -1.70
N LYS A 247 12.00 -12.66 -2.42
CA LYS A 247 13.39 -12.45 -2.83
C LYS A 247 13.59 -12.97 -4.24
N ALA A 248 14.10 -12.13 -5.15
CA ALA A 248 14.32 -12.47 -6.55
C ALA A 248 13.10 -13.15 -7.22
N HIS A 249 11.91 -12.55 -7.07
CA HIS A 249 10.62 -13.03 -7.60
C HIS A 249 10.17 -14.41 -7.10
N ARG A 250 10.65 -14.85 -5.94
CA ARG A 250 10.23 -16.11 -5.30
C ARG A 250 9.88 -15.90 -3.85
N PHE A 251 8.93 -16.69 -3.37
CA PHE A 251 8.64 -16.78 -1.94
C PHE A 251 9.91 -17.18 -1.18
N ALA A 252 10.18 -16.45 -0.11
CA ALA A 252 11.23 -16.72 0.84
C ALA A 252 10.61 -16.98 2.22
N ASP A 253 11.42 -17.52 3.13
CA ASP A 253 11.06 -17.56 4.54
C ASP A 253 11.23 -16.15 5.14
N PRO A 254 10.18 -15.55 5.74
CA PRO A 254 10.24 -14.23 6.38
C PRO A 254 11.35 -14.07 7.42
N PHE A 255 11.85 -15.16 7.97
CA PHE A 255 12.81 -15.18 9.08
C PHE A 255 14.23 -15.59 8.67
N ALA A 256 14.46 -15.96 7.40
CA ALA A 256 15.74 -16.51 6.97
C ALA A 256 16.86 -15.46 6.80
N ASP A 257 16.58 -14.35 6.12
CA ASP A 257 17.56 -13.29 5.87
C ASP A 257 16.99 -11.91 6.30
N PRO A 258 17.03 -11.56 7.60
CA PRO A 258 16.46 -10.33 8.12
C PRO A 258 16.97 -9.06 7.42
N GLY A 259 16.05 -8.26 6.87
CA GLY A 259 16.36 -7.04 6.11
C GLY A 259 16.85 -7.26 4.67
N GLU A 260 17.06 -8.51 4.26
CA GLU A 260 17.52 -8.87 2.91
C GLU A 260 16.39 -9.41 2.02
N VAL A 261 15.17 -9.45 2.56
CA VAL A 261 13.94 -9.85 1.89
C VAL A 261 12.88 -8.78 2.14
N ASP A 262 12.03 -8.56 1.15
CA ASP A 262 10.88 -7.70 1.31
C ASP A 262 9.81 -8.42 2.12
N LEU A 263 9.34 -7.82 3.22
CA LEU A 263 8.27 -8.38 4.04
C LEU A 263 6.97 -7.63 3.78
N THR A 264 5.92 -8.39 3.49
CA THR A 264 4.60 -7.83 3.21
C THR A 264 3.51 -8.65 3.89
N ALA A 265 2.34 -8.06 4.06
CA ALA A 265 1.15 -8.74 4.54
C ALA A 265 -0.08 -8.29 3.74
N HIS A 266 -1.10 -9.14 3.66
CA HIS A 266 -2.34 -8.77 2.99
C HIS A 266 -3.05 -7.64 3.76
N VAL A 267 -3.59 -6.68 3.03
CA VAL A 267 -4.29 -5.52 3.59
C VAL A 267 -5.72 -5.88 3.97
N ASP A 268 -6.11 -5.62 5.22
CA ASP A 268 -7.51 -5.66 5.66
C ASP A 268 -8.21 -4.33 5.30
N PHE A 269 -8.90 -4.33 4.16
CA PHE A 269 -9.64 -3.16 3.70
C PHE A 269 -10.85 -2.81 4.57
N ALA A 270 -11.40 -3.76 5.33
CA ALA A 270 -12.46 -3.46 6.29
C ALA A 270 -11.90 -2.70 7.50
N ALA A 271 -10.74 -3.10 8.00
CA ALA A 271 -10.02 -2.38 9.05
C ALA A 271 -9.59 -0.98 8.60
N LEU A 272 -9.05 -0.84 7.37
CA LEU A 272 -8.71 0.48 6.81
C LEU A 272 -9.94 1.38 6.66
N ALA A 273 -11.03 0.85 6.10
CA ALA A 273 -12.27 1.59 5.97
C ALA A 273 -12.84 2.00 7.32
N HIS A 274 -12.78 1.13 8.33
CA HIS A 274 -13.20 1.46 9.69
C HIS A 274 -12.35 2.60 10.28
N ALA A 275 -11.03 2.53 10.16
CA ALA A 275 -10.11 3.56 10.64
C ALA A 275 -10.25 4.91 9.91
N ALA A 276 -10.67 4.87 8.64
CA ALA A 276 -10.95 6.03 7.82
C ALA A 276 -12.25 6.76 8.19
N ARG A 277 -13.24 6.06 8.78
CA ARG A 277 -14.57 6.63 9.06
C ARG A 277 -14.49 7.78 10.04
N ARG A 278 -14.88 8.96 9.58
CA ARG A 278 -15.07 10.15 10.42
C ARG A 278 -16.05 11.12 9.78
N PRO A 279 -16.60 12.07 10.55
CA PRO A 279 -17.34 13.19 9.98
C PRO A 279 -16.46 13.98 9.00
N GLY A 280 -17.02 14.33 7.85
CA GLY A 280 -16.32 15.10 6.82
C GLY A 280 -15.62 14.26 5.75
N THR A 281 -15.72 12.93 5.78
CA THR A 281 -15.19 12.04 4.73
C THR A 281 -16.18 10.96 4.33
N ASN A 282 -16.17 10.58 3.06
CA ASN A 282 -16.87 9.40 2.54
C ASN A 282 -15.85 8.32 2.17
N VAL A 283 -16.18 7.06 2.44
CA VAL A 283 -15.36 5.88 2.11
C VAL A 283 -16.10 5.05 1.06
N PHE A 284 -15.39 4.57 0.05
CA PHE A 284 -15.91 3.79 -1.07
C PHE A 284 -15.06 2.54 -1.32
N GLY A 285 -15.71 1.45 -1.73
CA GLY A 285 -15.06 0.15 -1.95
C GLY A 285 -14.97 -0.69 -0.66
N PRO A 286 -14.05 -1.66 -0.57
CA PRO A 286 -13.12 -2.04 -1.64
C PRO A 286 -13.85 -2.61 -2.87
N VAL A 287 -13.23 -2.49 -4.03
CA VAL A 287 -13.63 -3.18 -5.28
C VAL A 287 -12.42 -3.90 -5.84
N ASP A 288 -12.63 -4.97 -6.60
CA ASP A 288 -11.56 -5.69 -7.28
C ASP A 288 -10.80 -4.77 -8.25
N GLN A 289 -9.46 -4.80 -8.23
CA GLN A 289 -8.61 -3.96 -9.09
C GLN A 289 -8.96 -4.13 -10.57
N GLY A 290 -9.18 -5.37 -11.01
CA GLY A 290 -9.53 -5.66 -12.40
C GLY A 290 -10.83 -4.98 -12.81
N ALA A 291 -11.85 -5.05 -11.95
CA ALA A 291 -13.14 -4.38 -12.18
C ALA A 291 -12.98 -2.86 -12.20
N TRP A 292 -12.19 -2.30 -11.27
CA TRP A 292 -11.91 -0.86 -11.22
C TRP A 292 -11.18 -0.37 -12.47
N LEU A 293 -10.11 -1.05 -12.90
CA LEU A 293 -9.35 -0.70 -14.10
C LEU A 293 -10.22 -0.80 -15.37
N GLN A 294 -11.10 -1.79 -15.45
CA GLN A 294 -12.07 -1.89 -16.54
C GLN A 294 -13.07 -0.74 -16.53
N ALA A 295 -13.59 -0.35 -15.36
CA ALA A 295 -14.47 0.80 -15.21
C ALA A 295 -13.77 2.12 -15.60
N MET A 296 -12.47 2.24 -15.36
CA MET A 296 -11.66 3.40 -15.78
C MET A 296 -11.29 3.39 -17.27
N GLY A 297 -11.57 2.31 -18.00
CA GLY A 297 -11.42 2.25 -19.46
C GLY A 297 -10.10 1.64 -19.96
N ILE A 298 -9.47 0.75 -19.17
CA ILE A 298 -8.19 0.13 -19.55
C ILE A 298 -8.26 -0.61 -20.91
N ASP A 299 -9.40 -1.22 -21.23
CA ASP A 299 -9.59 -1.97 -22.48
C ASP A 299 -9.60 -1.04 -23.72
N ALA A 300 -10.19 0.15 -23.59
CA ALA A 300 -10.14 1.17 -24.64
C ALA A 300 -8.72 1.71 -24.82
N ARG A 301 -7.97 1.84 -23.71
CA ARG A 301 -6.57 2.28 -23.78
C ARG A 301 -5.67 1.24 -24.45
N LEU A 302 -5.86 -0.03 -24.12
CA LEU A 302 -5.19 -1.15 -24.80
C LEU A 302 -5.40 -1.08 -26.32
N GLN A 303 -6.65 -0.93 -26.78
CA GLN A 303 -6.96 -0.81 -28.21
C GLN A 303 -6.20 0.36 -28.87
N THR A 304 -6.11 1.50 -28.19
CA THR A 304 -5.37 2.67 -28.69
C THR A 304 -3.87 2.38 -28.82
N LEU A 305 -3.27 1.73 -27.82
CA LEU A 305 -1.85 1.37 -27.84
C LEU A 305 -1.53 0.31 -28.91
N VAL A 306 -2.41 -0.67 -29.09
CA VAL A 306 -2.30 -1.70 -30.14
C VAL A 306 -2.39 -1.07 -31.52
N ALA A 307 -3.33 -0.15 -31.75
CA ALA A 307 -3.46 0.55 -33.03
C ALA A 307 -2.21 1.40 -33.35
N ALA A 308 -1.62 2.05 -32.34
CA ALA A 308 -0.41 2.85 -32.50
C ALA A 308 0.86 2.00 -32.64
N SER A 309 0.87 0.76 -32.14
CA SER A 309 2.03 -0.14 -32.19
C SER A 309 1.62 -1.60 -32.38
N PRO A 310 1.13 -1.99 -33.58
CA PRO A 310 0.61 -3.34 -33.81
C PRO A 310 1.62 -4.46 -33.52
N ALA A 311 2.91 -4.20 -33.73
CA ALA A 311 3.98 -5.16 -33.43
C ALA A 311 4.08 -5.54 -31.94
N ARG A 312 3.57 -4.70 -31.03
CA ARG A 312 3.59 -4.92 -29.58
C ARG A 312 2.26 -5.46 -29.05
N ALA A 313 1.31 -5.80 -29.92
CA ALA A 313 -0.06 -6.12 -29.50
C ALA A 313 -0.12 -7.27 -28.49
N GLY A 314 0.63 -8.35 -28.73
CA GLY A 314 0.68 -9.49 -27.82
C GLY A 314 1.26 -9.14 -26.45
N ASP A 315 2.26 -8.26 -26.38
CA ASP A 315 2.89 -7.84 -25.13
C ASP A 315 1.95 -6.95 -24.31
N LEU A 316 1.30 -5.99 -24.98
CA LEU A 316 0.32 -5.09 -24.37
C LEU A 316 -0.89 -5.87 -23.83
N GLN A 317 -1.35 -6.89 -24.55
CA GLN A 317 -2.42 -7.78 -24.09
C GLN A 317 -2.02 -8.50 -22.80
N ARG A 318 -0.83 -9.11 -22.76
CA ARG A 318 -0.34 -9.81 -21.54
C ARG A 318 -0.18 -8.85 -20.36
N GLN A 319 0.30 -7.63 -20.60
CA GLN A 319 0.39 -6.60 -19.57
C GLN A 319 -0.97 -6.21 -19.00
N ARG A 320 -1.98 -6.01 -19.86
CA ARG A 320 -3.36 -5.75 -19.42
C ARG A 320 -3.91 -6.93 -18.64
N ASP A 321 -3.78 -8.15 -19.16
CA ASP A 321 -4.34 -9.35 -18.52
C ASP A 321 -3.71 -9.61 -17.15
N ARG A 322 -2.40 -9.36 -16.99
CA ARG A 322 -1.73 -9.44 -15.68
C ARG A 322 -2.38 -8.50 -14.64
N LEU A 323 -2.80 -7.31 -15.03
CA LEU A 323 -3.39 -6.31 -14.12
C LEU A 323 -4.85 -6.60 -13.75
N VAL A 324 -5.61 -7.26 -14.63
CA VAL A 324 -7.08 -7.30 -14.52
C VAL A 324 -7.69 -8.70 -14.47
N ALA A 325 -6.98 -9.74 -14.90
CA ALA A 325 -7.51 -11.10 -14.86
C ALA A 325 -7.60 -11.61 -13.41
N GLY A 326 -8.67 -12.32 -13.09
CA GLY A 326 -8.96 -12.75 -11.71
C GLY A 326 -8.10 -13.91 -11.20
N ASP A 327 -7.35 -14.58 -12.06
CA ASP A 327 -6.29 -15.52 -11.70
C ASP A 327 -4.90 -14.84 -11.59
N GLN A 328 -4.86 -13.52 -11.81
CA GLN A 328 -3.67 -12.68 -11.74
C GLN A 328 -3.89 -11.61 -10.65
N MET A 329 -3.62 -10.33 -10.93
CA MET A 329 -3.80 -9.25 -9.95
C MET A 329 -5.26 -8.80 -9.82
N GLY A 330 -6.15 -9.18 -10.74
CA GLY A 330 -7.46 -8.56 -10.88
C GLY A 330 -8.38 -8.67 -9.66
N THR A 331 -8.34 -9.78 -8.94
CA THR A 331 -9.17 -10.05 -7.74
C THR A 331 -8.37 -9.99 -6.44
N LEU A 332 -7.08 -10.37 -6.50
CA LEU A 332 -6.18 -10.33 -5.35
C LEU A 332 -5.92 -8.89 -4.89
N PHE A 333 -5.77 -7.97 -5.84
CA PHE A 333 -5.67 -6.55 -5.56
C PHE A 333 -7.05 -5.92 -5.46
N GLN A 334 -7.24 -5.07 -4.46
CA GLN A 334 -8.45 -4.28 -4.28
C GLN A 334 -8.12 -2.79 -4.33
N ALA A 335 -9.09 -2.00 -4.78
CA ALA A 335 -9.06 -0.54 -4.76
C ALA A 335 -10.08 -0.04 -3.73
N MET A 336 -9.69 0.95 -2.93
CA MET A 336 -10.55 1.67 -1.99
C MET A 336 -10.32 3.17 -2.19
N ALA A 337 -11.38 3.97 -2.07
CA ALA A 337 -11.27 5.43 -2.20
C ALA A 337 -11.90 6.16 -1.02
N LEU A 338 -11.31 7.30 -0.67
CA LEU A 338 -11.89 8.26 0.27
C LEU A 338 -12.09 9.60 -0.45
N THR A 339 -13.08 10.37 -0.01
CA THR A 339 -13.25 11.77 -0.44
C THR A 339 -13.58 12.65 0.76
N GLY A 340 -13.15 13.92 0.72
CA GLY A 340 -13.63 14.93 1.66
C GLY A 340 -15.10 15.30 1.39
N ALA A 341 -15.79 15.84 2.39
CA ALA A 341 -17.17 16.28 2.23
C ALA A 341 -17.29 17.34 1.11
N GLY A 342 -18.26 17.16 0.22
CA GLY A 342 -18.47 18.03 -0.94
C GLY A 342 -17.66 17.66 -2.19
N TRP A 343 -16.74 16.69 -2.10
CA TRP A 343 -16.11 16.10 -3.27
C TRP A 343 -17.04 15.05 -3.91
N PRO A 344 -16.99 14.89 -5.23
CA PRO A 344 -17.90 14.00 -5.93
C PRO A 344 -17.52 12.53 -5.69
N GLN A 345 -18.47 11.61 -5.88
CA GLN A 345 -18.19 10.17 -5.82
C GLN A 345 -17.08 9.79 -6.81
N PRO A 346 -16.04 9.04 -6.39
CA PRO A 346 -14.96 8.64 -7.27
C PRO A 346 -15.43 7.63 -8.32
N ALA A 347 -14.94 7.77 -9.56
CA ALA A 347 -15.27 6.85 -10.64
C ALA A 347 -14.73 5.45 -10.36
N GLY A 348 -15.45 4.42 -10.83
CA GLY A 348 -15.10 3.01 -10.60
C GLY A 348 -15.53 2.46 -9.24
N PHE A 349 -16.27 3.23 -8.44
CA PHE A 349 -16.84 2.78 -7.17
C PHE A 349 -18.36 2.97 -7.17
N ASP A 350 -19.11 1.90 -6.92
CA ASP A 350 -20.56 1.96 -6.81
C ASP A 350 -20.99 2.55 -5.44
N SER A 351 -22.14 3.23 -5.43
CA SER A 351 -22.70 3.89 -4.24
C SER A 351 -23.38 2.94 -3.24
N SER A 352 -23.38 1.63 -3.50
CA SER A 352 -24.25 0.65 -2.84
C SER A 352 -23.57 -0.27 -1.82
N GLY A 353 -22.27 -0.11 -1.54
CA GLY A 353 -21.58 -0.88 -0.51
C GLY A 353 -21.39 -0.09 0.77
N GLU A 354 -22.41 0.00 1.65
CA GLU A 354 -22.09 0.22 3.07
C GLU A 354 -21.24 -0.98 3.50
N ILE A 355 -19.94 -0.74 3.73
CA ILE A 355 -19.04 -1.73 4.33
C ILE A 355 -19.63 -2.00 5.73
N ALA A 356 -20.23 -3.17 5.93
CA ALA A 356 -20.83 -3.55 7.20
C ALA A 356 -19.75 -3.81 8.27
#